data_AF-A0A9P7RKR2-F1
#
_entry.id   AF-A0A9P7RKR2-F1
#
_cell.length_a   1.000
_cell.length_b   1.000
_cell.length_c   1.000
_cell.angle_alpha   90.00
_cell.angle_beta   90.00
_cell.angle_gamma   90.00
#
_symmetry.space_group_name_H-M   'P 1'
#
loop_
_entity.id
_entity.type
_entity.pdbx_description
1 polymer ?
#
loop_
_entity_poly.entity_id
_entity_poly.type
_entity_poly.pdbx_seq_one_letter_code
_entity_poly.pdbx_strand_id
1 'polypeptide(L)'
;MAATRNTPVYLFILPTLASSLLPSPLPSNLILDTTITDGWQHPPVARLEQRFKDMHRLDREKKIHSPELYAIWNAKPWLTEEGMRKSRSGEKFEWDYVFWADAGSFRDTWYNGGSWPLPKIRRTWEKVGEDEMDTEHKVFLPLQHATTKELELEGGLRRSYRRGNSEASFFGGSPSTIRWFNSTFDAYRNFYMSRSFFIGKEQPLLNSLILLLPSRFIRVHVNDPYAPAYIHPNSMLDHRWLRSIMRRYLRSFYETRALGRCRGEYMYYQFFFADKHTRQRLQDMWLSDLHDSWDHWFGGGENPGGSEKCRTTRAISLLEAFRKDDVLGPNWDPATYRSIVVRLGGIR
;
A
#
# COMPACT_ATOMS: atom_id res chain seq x y z
N MET A 1 -11.29 1.67 -31.82
CA MET A 1 -9.99 2.36 -31.70
C MET A 1 -9.32 1.87 -30.42
N ALA A 2 -8.23 1.13 -30.53
CA ALA A 2 -7.51 0.60 -29.37
C ALA A 2 -6.86 1.76 -28.62
N ALA A 3 -7.35 2.08 -27.42
CA ALA A 3 -6.63 2.95 -26.51
C ALA A 3 -5.28 2.28 -26.23
N THR A 4 -4.21 2.87 -26.75
CA THR A 4 -2.84 2.41 -26.51
C THR A 4 -2.61 2.41 -24.99
N ARG A 5 -2.21 1.25 -24.47
CA ARG A 5 -1.85 1.06 -23.06
C ARG A 5 -0.55 1.84 -22.81
N ASN A 6 -0.67 3.15 -22.54
CA ASN A 6 0.49 4.06 -22.54
C ASN A 6 1.30 4.07 -21.24
N THR A 7 0.84 3.42 -20.17
CA THR A 7 1.61 3.36 -18.92
C THR A 7 2.70 2.30 -19.06
N PRO A 8 3.99 2.65 -19.08
CA PRO A 8 5.04 1.66 -19.18
C PRO A 8 5.14 0.89 -17.87
N VAL A 9 5.35 -0.42 -17.97
CA VAL A 9 5.50 -1.35 -16.85
C VAL A 9 6.92 -1.88 -16.88
N TYR A 10 7.68 -1.67 -15.82
CA TYR A 10 9.01 -2.26 -15.65
C TYR A 10 8.90 -3.51 -14.78
N LEU A 11 9.24 -4.67 -15.33
CA LEU A 11 9.09 -5.96 -14.65
C LEU A 11 10.46 -6.58 -14.38
N PHE A 12 10.79 -6.72 -13.10
CA PHE A 12 11.85 -7.60 -12.65
C PHE A 12 11.32 -9.03 -12.56
N ILE A 13 11.95 -9.96 -13.27
CA ILE A 13 11.55 -11.37 -13.26
C ILE A 13 12.78 -12.26 -13.49
N LEU A 14 12.82 -13.41 -12.81
CA LEU A 14 13.89 -14.38 -13.01
C LEU A 14 13.90 -14.86 -14.47
N PRO A 15 15.08 -15.01 -15.10
CA PRO A 15 15.19 -15.51 -16.47
C PRO A 15 14.44 -16.83 -16.70
N THR A 16 14.49 -17.73 -15.71
CA THR A 16 13.83 -19.06 -15.74
C THR A 16 12.31 -18.97 -15.70
N LEU A 17 11.74 -17.88 -15.17
CA LEU A 17 10.30 -17.66 -15.09
C LEU A 17 9.77 -16.84 -16.27
N ALA A 18 10.61 -16.00 -16.89
CA ALA A 18 10.20 -15.14 -17.99
C ALA A 18 9.59 -15.93 -19.17
N SER A 19 10.22 -17.04 -19.56
CA SER A 19 9.76 -17.86 -20.69
C SER A 19 8.49 -18.67 -20.40
N SER A 20 8.21 -18.98 -19.13
CA SER A 20 7.06 -19.80 -18.73
C SER A 20 5.83 -18.97 -18.35
N LEU A 21 6.02 -17.74 -17.87
CA LEU A 21 4.94 -16.90 -17.34
C LEU A 21 4.50 -15.78 -18.27
N LEU A 22 5.34 -15.35 -19.22
CA LEU A 22 5.05 -14.19 -20.06
C LEU A 22 4.54 -14.58 -21.45
N PRO A 23 3.59 -13.81 -22.00
CA PRO A 23 3.10 -14.04 -23.36
C PRO A 23 4.20 -13.77 -24.40
N SER A 24 4.10 -14.44 -25.54
CA SER A 24 4.90 -14.16 -26.73
C SER A 24 3.97 -13.82 -27.90
N PRO A 25 4.03 -12.60 -28.49
CA PRO A 25 4.95 -11.50 -28.17
C PRO A 25 4.61 -10.77 -26.86
N LEU A 26 5.60 -10.08 -26.27
CA LEU A 26 5.40 -9.24 -25.10
C LEU A 26 4.56 -8.00 -25.44
N PRO A 27 3.75 -7.47 -24.48
CA PRO A 27 3.08 -6.18 -24.65
C PRO A 27 4.09 -5.06 -24.91
N SER A 28 3.76 -4.14 -25.81
CA SER A 28 4.67 -3.04 -26.21
C SER A 28 4.98 -2.05 -25.08
N ASN A 29 4.19 -2.03 -24.02
CA ASN A 29 4.41 -1.18 -22.85
C ASN A 29 5.11 -1.92 -21.69
N LEU A 30 5.56 -3.15 -21.89
CA LEU A 30 6.26 -3.95 -20.88
C LEU A 30 7.78 -3.94 -21.15
N ILE A 31 8.54 -3.43 -20.20
CA ILE A 31 10.00 -3.47 -20.18
C ILE A 31 10.42 -4.60 -19.23
N LEU A 32 11.14 -5.58 -19.78
CA LEU A 32 11.59 -6.76 -19.05
C LEU A 32 13.01 -6.57 -18.53
N ASP A 33 13.24 -6.84 -17.24
CA ASP A 33 14.57 -6.96 -16.65
C ASP A 33 14.77 -8.35 -16.04
N THR A 34 15.60 -9.15 -16.70
CA THR A 34 16.01 -10.49 -16.27
C THR A 34 17.44 -10.52 -15.72
N THR A 35 18.04 -9.36 -15.44
CA THR A 35 19.43 -9.28 -14.96
C THR A 35 19.60 -9.77 -13.51
N ILE A 36 18.51 -9.80 -12.73
CA ILE A 36 18.49 -10.37 -11.37
C ILE A 36 18.18 -11.86 -11.49
N THR A 37 19.15 -12.73 -11.15
CA THR A 37 18.99 -14.18 -11.28
C THR A 37 18.69 -14.90 -9.97
N ASP A 38 18.83 -14.22 -8.83
CA ASP A 38 18.38 -14.69 -7.53
C ASP A 38 17.92 -13.52 -6.62
N GLY A 39 17.15 -13.83 -5.57
CA GLY A 39 16.58 -12.84 -4.65
C GLY A 39 17.61 -12.16 -3.74
N TRP A 40 18.89 -12.50 -3.83
CA TRP A 40 19.98 -11.93 -3.03
C TRP A 40 20.89 -11.01 -3.87
N GLN A 41 20.81 -11.01 -5.20
CA GLN A 41 21.76 -10.27 -6.05
C GLN A 41 21.59 -8.76 -6.05
N HIS A 42 20.60 -8.20 -5.35
CA HIS A 42 20.42 -6.76 -5.29
C HIS A 42 21.22 -6.13 -4.15
N PRO A 43 21.87 -4.97 -4.38
CA PRO A 43 22.78 -4.32 -3.41
C PRO A 43 22.23 -4.18 -1.98
N PRO A 44 20.95 -3.83 -1.75
CA PRO A 44 20.44 -3.60 -0.40
C PRO A 44 20.40 -4.85 0.49
N VAL A 45 20.42 -6.07 -0.09
CA VAL A 45 20.28 -7.30 0.72
C VAL A 45 21.34 -8.36 0.45
N ALA A 46 22.27 -8.14 -0.47
CA ALA A 46 23.27 -9.14 -0.88
C ALA A 46 24.10 -9.73 0.27
N ARG A 47 24.15 -9.07 1.42
CA ARG A 47 24.86 -9.52 2.63
C ARG A 47 23.94 -9.83 3.82
N LEU A 48 22.63 -9.96 3.57
CA LEU A 48 21.60 -10.12 4.60
C LEU A 48 20.97 -11.52 4.63
N GLU A 49 21.41 -12.42 3.75
CA GLU A 49 20.86 -13.79 3.65
C GLU A 49 20.79 -14.51 4.99
N GLN A 50 21.92 -14.61 5.70
CA GLN A 50 21.94 -15.29 6.99
C GLN A 50 21.02 -14.62 8.02
N ARG A 51 20.97 -13.28 8.03
CA ARG A 51 20.10 -12.54 8.95
C ARG A 51 18.62 -12.82 8.67
N PHE A 52 18.21 -12.87 7.39
CA PHE A 52 16.83 -13.22 7.05
C PHE A 52 16.50 -14.68 7.30
N LYS A 53 17.45 -15.61 7.15
CA LYS A 53 17.29 -17.00 7.61
C LYS A 53 17.07 -17.08 9.12
N ASP A 54 17.81 -16.29 9.90
CA ASP A 54 17.63 -16.26 11.35
C ASP A 54 16.29 -15.62 11.76
N MET A 55 15.88 -14.53 11.10
CA MET A 55 14.57 -13.93 11.29
C MET A 55 13.44 -14.89 10.95
N HIS A 56 13.54 -15.65 9.85
CA HIS A 56 12.52 -16.61 9.42
C HIS A 56 12.21 -17.66 10.51
N ARG A 57 13.21 -18.05 11.30
CA ARG A 57 13.01 -18.96 12.44
C ARG A 57 12.06 -18.38 13.50
N LEU A 58 12.03 -17.05 13.64
CA LEU A 58 11.20 -16.29 14.56
C LEU A 58 9.82 -15.95 13.98
N ASP A 59 9.62 -16.09 12.66
CA ASP A 59 8.36 -15.72 12.03
C ASP A 59 7.25 -16.72 12.36
N ARG A 60 6.16 -16.19 12.90
CA ARG A 60 4.94 -16.97 13.21
C ARG A 60 4.25 -17.48 11.95
N GLU A 61 4.50 -16.81 10.82
CA GLU A 61 3.94 -17.14 9.50
C GLU A 61 4.98 -17.80 8.58
N LYS A 62 6.08 -18.33 9.13
CA LYS A 62 7.19 -18.95 8.37
C LYS A 62 6.79 -20.10 7.44
N LYS A 63 5.57 -20.64 7.55
CA LYS A 63 5.03 -21.67 6.67
C LYS A 63 4.64 -21.13 5.28
N ILE A 64 4.32 -19.85 5.19
CA ILE A 64 3.90 -19.18 3.94
C ILE A 64 4.90 -18.10 3.50
N HIS A 65 5.97 -17.89 4.27
CA HIS A 65 7.04 -16.97 3.96
C HIS A 65 8.37 -17.71 3.80
N SER A 66 9.33 -17.11 3.11
CA SER A 66 10.70 -17.60 3.00
C SER A 66 11.70 -16.46 3.23
N PRO A 67 12.96 -16.76 3.56
CA PRO A 67 14.02 -15.75 3.63
C PRO A 67 14.19 -14.96 2.32
N GLU A 68 14.05 -15.61 1.17
CA GLU A 68 14.12 -14.97 -0.15
C GLU A 68 12.99 -13.97 -0.35
N LEU A 69 11.79 -14.27 0.16
CA LEU A 69 10.67 -13.32 0.12
C LEU A 69 10.98 -12.07 0.96
N TYR A 70 11.63 -12.22 2.12
CA TYR A 70 12.09 -11.09 2.92
C TYR A 70 13.11 -10.22 2.19
N ALA A 71 13.96 -10.85 1.38
CA ALA A 71 14.94 -10.18 0.53
C ALA A 71 14.24 -9.23 -0.45
N ILE A 72 13.26 -9.75 -1.21
CA ILE A 72 12.46 -8.95 -2.16
C ILE A 72 11.68 -7.84 -1.46
N TRP A 73 10.98 -8.18 -0.37
CA TRP A 73 10.21 -7.22 0.43
C TRP A 73 11.05 -6.05 0.94
N ASN A 74 12.26 -6.31 1.41
CA ASN A 74 13.18 -5.28 1.90
C ASN A 74 13.94 -4.53 0.79
N ALA A 75 13.74 -4.89 -0.48
CA ALA A 75 14.34 -4.22 -1.62
C ALA A 75 13.36 -3.52 -2.54
N LYS A 76 12.05 -3.57 -2.25
CA LYS A 76 11.03 -2.88 -3.06
C LYS A 76 11.38 -1.42 -3.36
N PRO A 77 11.80 -0.57 -2.38
CA PRO A 77 12.16 0.82 -2.69
C PRO A 77 13.34 0.94 -3.66
N TRP A 78 14.37 0.11 -3.48
CA TRP A 78 15.53 0.08 -4.38
C TRP A 78 15.16 -0.42 -5.78
N LEU A 79 14.39 -1.50 -5.88
CA LEU A 79 13.91 -2.04 -7.16
C LEU A 79 13.08 -0.98 -7.91
N THR A 80 12.26 -0.21 -7.20
CA THR A 80 11.48 0.89 -7.79
C THR A 80 12.38 1.98 -8.35
N GLU A 81 13.39 2.42 -7.59
CA GLU A 81 14.37 3.40 -8.04
C GLU A 81 15.21 2.87 -9.22
N GLU A 82 15.62 1.61 -9.16
CA GLU A 82 16.46 1.00 -10.19
C GLU A 82 15.69 0.81 -11.50
N GLY A 83 14.42 0.37 -11.44
CA GLY A 83 13.55 0.28 -12.61
C GLY A 83 13.31 1.64 -13.24
N MET A 84 13.08 2.67 -12.43
CA MET A 84 13.02 4.07 -12.88
C MET A 84 14.32 4.52 -13.56
N ARG A 85 15.48 4.18 -13.01
CA ARG A 85 16.79 4.58 -13.55
C ARG A 85 17.10 3.87 -14.87
N LYS A 86 16.92 2.54 -14.94
CA LYS A 86 17.21 1.73 -16.12
C LYS A 86 16.24 1.99 -17.27
N SER A 87 14.97 2.24 -17.00
CA SER A 87 14.01 2.60 -18.06
C SER A 87 14.37 3.90 -18.79
N ARG A 88 15.13 4.80 -18.17
CA ARG A 88 15.64 6.03 -18.81
C ARG A 88 16.82 5.81 -19.74
N SER A 89 17.56 4.70 -19.62
CA SER A 89 18.83 4.54 -20.35
C SER A 89 18.66 4.28 -21.86
N GLY A 90 17.44 4.30 -22.39
CA GLY A 90 17.15 4.12 -23.82
C GLY A 90 16.13 5.08 -24.44
N GLU A 91 15.46 5.94 -23.66
CA GLU A 91 14.35 6.78 -24.16
C GLU A 91 14.40 8.24 -23.67
N LYS A 92 13.76 9.15 -24.41
CA LYS A 92 13.69 10.61 -24.16
C LYS A 92 12.57 11.05 -23.21
N PHE A 93 12.04 10.16 -22.36
CA PHE A 93 10.94 10.54 -21.47
C PHE A 93 11.39 10.64 -20.01
N GLU A 94 10.76 11.56 -19.28
CA GLU A 94 10.94 11.74 -17.85
C GLU A 94 9.74 11.19 -17.10
N TRP A 95 9.99 10.56 -15.97
CA TRP A 95 8.95 10.03 -15.11
C TRP A 95 8.33 11.14 -14.26
N ASP A 96 7.03 11.39 -14.42
CA ASP A 96 6.29 12.24 -13.48
C ASP A 96 6.11 11.55 -12.12
N TYR A 97 5.71 10.28 -12.18
CA TYR A 97 5.47 9.44 -11.01
C TYR A 97 5.88 8.00 -11.32
N VAL A 98 6.38 7.32 -10.29
CA VAL A 98 6.77 5.92 -10.34
C VAL A 98 6.11 5.19 -9.18
N PHE A 99 5.63 3.99 -9.45
CA PHE A 99 4.93 3.17 -8.48
C PHE A 99 5.50 1.75 -8.45
N TRP A 100 5.71 1.25 -7.24
CA TRP A 100 5.82 -0.17 -6.98
C TRP A 100 4.41 -0.78 -6.97
N ALA A 101 4.25 -1.96 -7.59
CA ALA A 101 3.07 -2.79 -7.43
C ALA A 101 3.50 -4.25 -7.36
N ASP A 102 3.05 -4.97 -6.32
CA ASP A 102 3.27 -6.41 -6.23
C ASP A 102 2.63 -7.12 -7.43
N ALA A 103 3.28 -8.17 -7.94
CA ALA A 103 2.72 -9.00 -9.01
C ALA A 103 1.35 -9.58 -8.63
N GLY A 104 1.13 -9.83 -7.35
CA GLY A 104 -0.16 -10.27 -6.80
C GLY A 104 -1.33 -9.34 -7.11
N SER A 105 -1.07 -8.05 -7.25
CA SER A 105 -2.08 -7.05 -7.59
C SER A 105 -2.59 -7.12 -9.04
N PHE A 106 -1.98 -7.98 -9.87
CA PHE A 106 -2.40 -8.25 -11.26
C PHE A 106 -3.03 -9.63 -11.44
N ARG A 107 -3.26 -10.38 -10.34
CA ARG A 107 -3.75 -11.77 -10.40
C ARG A 107 -5.10 -11.91 -11.07
N ASP A 108 -5.99 -10.94 -10.89
CA ASP A 108 -7.28 -10.99 -11.55
C ASP A 108 -7.32 -10.03 -12.74
N THR A 109 -7.90 -10.52 -13.83
CA THR A 109 -7.83 -9.99 -15.21
C THR A 109 -8.53 -8.64 -15.38
N TRP A 110 -8.99 -8.02 -14.29
CA TRP A 110 -9.76 -6.79 -14.28
C TRP A 110 -8.88 -5.58 -14.57
N TYR A 111 -7.66 -5.49 -14.07
CA TYR A 111 -6.74 -4.44 -14.51
C TYR A 111 -6.03 -4.87 -15.79
N ASN A 112 -6.80 -4.91 -16.87
CA ASN A 112 -6.36 -5.35 -18.19
C ASN A 112 -5.47 -4.29 -18.87
N GLY A 113 -4.53 -3.71 -18.13
CA GLY A 113 -3.66 -2.62 -18.58
C GLY A 113 -4.42 -1.34 -18.90
N GLY A 114 -5.43 -0.97 -18.09
CA GLY A 114 -6.01 0.37 -18.18
C GLY A 114 -4.91 1.43 -18.07
N SER A 115 -5.09 2.58 -18.71
CA SER A 115 -4.16 3.69 -18.50
C SER A 115 -4.35 4.24 -17.09
N TRP A 116 -3.25 4.49 -16.39
CA TRP A 116 -3.28 5.27 -15.16
C TRP A 116 -3.46 6.74 -15.56
N PRO A 117 -4.60 7.38 -15.26
CA PRO A 117 -4.84 8.75 -15.71
C PRO A 117 -3.95 9.72 -14.93
N LEU A 118 -2.83 10.11 -15.55
CA LEU A 118 -1.87 11.08 -15.01
C LEU A 118 -2.54 12.35 -14.43
N PRO A 119 -3.60 12.94 -15.04
CA PRO A 119 -4.28 14.08 -14.43
C PRO A 119 -4.88 13.80 -13.06
N LYS A 120 -5.36 12.58 -12.79
CA LYS A 120 -5.89 12.19 -11.47
C LYS A 120 -4.76 12.03 -10.45
N ILE A 121 -3.61 11.50 -10.88
CA ILE A 121 -2.43 11.36 -10.03
C ILE A 121 -1.93 12.75 -9.61
N ARG A 122 -1.64 13.64 -10.57
CA ARG A 122 -1.21 15.02 -10.29
C ARG A 122 -2.15 15.74 -9.33
N ARG A 123 -3.46 15.74 -9.62
CA ARG A 123 -4.49 16.32 -8.73
C ARG A 123 -4.53 15.72 -7.33
N THR A 124 -4.10 14.47 -7.16
CA THR A 124 -4.04 13.83 -5.84
C THR A 124 -2.92 14.44 -5.00
N TRP A 125 -1.75 14.68 -5.61
CA TRP A 125 -0.64 15.34 -4.92
C TRP A 125 -0.89 16.83 -4.73
N GLU A 126 -1.40 17.53 -5.75
CA GLU A 126 -1.75 18.96 -5.68
C GLU A 126 -2.69 19.22 -4.50
N LYS A 127 -3.80 18.47 -4.40
CA LYS A 127 -4.80 18.66 -3.34
C LYS A 127 -4.28 18.42 -1.93
N VAL A 128 -3.37 17.48 -1.74
CA VAL A 128 -2.80 17.21 -0.41
C VAL A 128 -1.63 18.16 -0.10
N GLY A 129 -1.05 18.75 -1.14
CA GLY A 129 0.06 19.67 -1.05
C GLY A 129 -0.34 21.14 -0.94
N GLU A 130 -1.55 21.55 -1.34
CA GLU A 130 -2.03 22.92 -1.11
C GLU A 130 -1.96 23.34 0.37
N ASP A 131 -2.13 22.38 1.29
CA ASP A 131 -2.11 22.62 2.73
C ASP A 131 -0.70 22.50 3.37
N GLU A 132 0.31 22.06 2.61
CA GLU A 132 1.66 21.81 3.14
C GLU A 132 2.74 22.30 2.15
N MET A 133 3.70 23.12 2.59
CA MET A 133 4.73 23.79 1.75
C MET A 133 5.60 22.89 0.84
N ASP A 134 5.40 21.57 0.82
CA ASP A 134 6.24 20.62 0.10
C ASP A 134 5.41 19.48 -0.56
N THR A 135 4.80 19.80 -1.71
CA THR A 135 3.92 18.88 -2.45
C THR A 135 4.68 17.76 -3.16
N GLU A 136 5.92 18.01 -3.59
CA GLU A 136 6.69 17.12 -4.49
C GLU A 136 7.42 15.97 -3.78
N HIS A 137 7.27 15.85 -2.46
CA HIS A 137 8.10 14.96 -1.65
C HIS A 137 7.30 14.03 -0.73
N LYS A 138 6.15 13.55 -1.21
CA LYS A 138 5.27 12.65 -0.47
C LYS A 138 5.09 11.30 -1.16
N VAL A 139 5.31 10.24 -0.41
CA VAL A 139 5.05 8.86 -0.83
C VAL A 139 3.57 8.56 -0.65
N PHE A 140 2.93 8.06 -1.70
CA PHE A 140 1.58 7.53 -1.65
C PHE A 140 1.57 6.10 -1.13
N LEU A 141 0.68 5.83 -0.17
CA LEU A 141 0.43 4.50 0.39
C LEU A 141 -1.07 4.25 0.57
N PRO A 142 -1.65 3.19 -0.01
CA PRO A 142 -2.98 2.75 0.39
C PRO A 142 -2.90 2.14 1.79
N LEU A 143 -3.89 2.43 2.63
CA LEU A 143 -4.00 1.87 3.97
C LEU A 143 -5.40 1.28 4.20
N GLN A 144 -5.47 0.04 4.66
CA GLN A 144 -6.71 -0.72 4.85
C GLN A 144 -7.44 -0.30 6.11
N HIS A 145 -6.70 0.15 7.11
CA HIS A 145 -7.21 0.43 8.45
C HIS A 145 -6.97 1.89 8.84
N ALA A 146 -7.90 2.43 9.63
CA ALA A 146 -7.62 3.65 10.36
C ALA A 146 -6.43 3.36 11.25
N THR A 147 -5.49 4.28 11.26
CA THR A 147 -4.38 4.25 12.19
C THR A 147 -4.99 4.46 13.56
N THR A 148 -5.15 3.41 14.34
CA THR A 148 -5.78 3.48 15.67
C THR A 148 -4.73 3.85 16.71
N LYS A 149 -5.16 4.27 17.91
CA LYS A 149 -4.28 4.37 19.11
C LYS A 149 -3.45 3.10 19.37
N GLU A 150 -3.86 1.95 18.82
CA GLU A 150 -3.10 0.71 18.91
C GLU A 150 -1.71 0.84 18.25
N LEU A 151 -1.54 1.66 17.20
CA LEU A 151 -0.23 1.95 16.61
C LEU A 151 0.75 2.60 17.59
N GLU A 152 0.25 3.51 18.44
CA GLU A 152 1.05 4.19 19.46
C GLU A 152 1.39 3.25 20.61
N LEU A 153 0.39 2.51 21.10
CA LEU A 153 0.55 1.56 22.22
C LEU A 153 1.44 0.36 21.88
N GLU A 154 1.56 -0.01 20.61
CA GLU A 154 2.42 -1.11 20.16
C GLU A 154 3.88 -0.70 19.91
N GLY A 155 4.22 0.57 20.12
CA GLY A 155 5.58 1.10 20.04
C GLY A 155 6.24 0.91 18.67
N GLY A 156 5.45 0.84 17.60
CA GLY A 156 5.85 0.71 16.18
C GLY A 156 6.61 -0.55 15.77
N LEU A 157 7.28 -1.21 16.71
CA LEU A 157 8.36 -2.17 16.45
C LEU A 157 8.19 -3.52 17.14
N ARG A 158 7.68 -3.53 18.38
CA ARG A 158 7.62 -4.77 19.19
C ARG A 158 6.36 -5.61 18.94
N ARG A 159 5.25 -4.99 18.49
CA ARG A 159 3.95 -5.69 18.36
C ARG A 159 3.17 -5.46 17.07
N SER A 160 3.65 -4.62 16.14
CA SER A 160 3.05 -4.36 14.81
C SER A 160 2.89 -5.61 13.92
N TYR A 161 3.27 -6.79 14.41
CA TYR A 161 3.21 -8.08 13.74
C TYR A 161 1.80 -8.60 13.46
N ARG A 162 0.76 -8.07 14.12
CA ARG A 162 -0.55 -8.74 14.12
C ARG A 162 -1.60 -8.10 13.22
N ARG A 163 -1.46 -6.83 12.86
CA ARG A 163 -2.39 -6.08 11.99
C ARG A 163 -1.60 -4.97 11.26
N GLY A 164 -1.06 -5.28 10.08
CA GLY A 164 -0.43 -4.25 9.25
C GLY A 164 -1.47 -3.20 8.84
N ASN A 165 -1.15 -1.92 8.95
CA ASN A 165 -1.99 -0.85 8.40
C ASN A 165 -1.73 -0.65 6.90
N SER A 166 -0.47 -0.86 6.51
CA SER A 166 0.00 -1.00 5.14
C SER A 166 0.56 -2.40 4.95
N GLU A 167 0.14 -3.07 3.89
CA GLU A 167 0.73 -4.32 3.42
C GLU A 167 1.95 -4.07 2.54
N ALA A 168 2.25 -2.80 2.23
CA ALA A 168 3.38 -2.36 1.40
C ALA A 168 3.38 -2.99 0.00
N SER A 169 2.21 -3.43 -0.47
CA SER A 169 2.04 -4.02 -1.80
C SER A 169 2.03 -2.99 -2.92
N PHE A 170 1.83 -1.72 -2.55
CA PHE A 170 1.79 -0.61 -3.47
C PHE A 170 2.32 0.66 -2.79
N PHE A 171 3.21 1.36 -3.48
CA PHE A 171 3.63 2.70 -3.07
C PHE A 171 4.16 3.46 -4.28
N GLY A 172 4.23 4.78 -4.19
CA GLY A 172 4.91 5.55 -5.23
C GLY A 172 4.92 7.05 -5.00
N GLY A 173 5.45 7.78 -5.97
CA GLY A 173 5.60 9.23 -5.90
C GLY A 173 6.45 9.75 -7.05
N SER A 174 6.83 11.02 -6.98
CA SER A 174 7.77 11.63 -7.92
C SER A 174 9.14 10.95 -7.86
N PRO A 175 10.01 11.09 -8.89
CA PRO A 175 11.36 10.57 -8.84
C PRO A 175 12.18 11.01 -7.62
N SER A 176 12.04 12.26 -7.19
CA SER A 176 12.71 12.77 -5.97
C SER A 176 12.18 12.09 -4.71
N THR A 177 10.87 11.87 -4.64
CA THR A 177 10.23 11.10 -3.56
C THR A 177 10.76 9.67 -3.49
N ILE A 178 10.88 8.97 -4.62
CA ILE A 178 11.37 7.58 -4.66
C ILE A 178 12.81 7.48 -4.18
N ARG A 179 13.70 8.38 -4.62
CA ARG A 179 15.10 8.44 -4.15
C ARG A 179 15.20 8.68 -2.65
N TRP A 180 14.41 9.64 -2.14
CA TRP A 180 14.33 9.91 -0.71
C TRP A 180 13.83 8.68 0.05
N PHE A 181 12.78 8.02 -0.45
CA PHE A 181 12.17 6.90 0.23
C PHE A 181 13.10 5.69 0.26
N ASN A 182 13.80 5.38 -0.85
CA ASN A 182 14.80 4.32 -0.89
C ASN A 182 15.93 4.58 0.13
N SER A 183 16.52 5.77 0.12
CA SER A 183 17.59 6.15 1.05
C SER A 183 17.15 6.07 2.52
N THR A 184 15.94 6.56 2.80
CA THR A 184 15.36 6.55 4.15
C THR A 184 15.05 5.14 4.62
N PHE A 185 14.43 4.32 3.75
CA PHE A 185 14.10 2.94 4.05
C PHE A 185 15.36 2.13 4.34
N ASP A 186 16.41 2.28 3.54
CA ASP A 186 17.70 1.60 3.74
C ASP A 186 18.34 1.98 5.09
N ALA A 187 18.41 3.28 5.39
CA ALA A 187 18.96 3.77 6.66
C ALA A 187 18.23 3.20 7.87
N TYR A 188 16.88 3.23 7.87
CA TYR A 188 16.09 2.70 8.98
C TYR A 188 16.10 1.16 9.04
N ARG A 189 16.13 0.47 7.90
CA ARG A 189 16.33 -1.00 7.86
C ARG A 189 17.63 -1.36 8.57
N ASN A 190 18.74 -0.73 8.19
CA ASN A 190 20.05 -1.00 8.76
C ASN A 190 20.09 -0.68 10.26
N PHE A 191 19.51 0.46 10.68
CA PHE A 191 19.35 0.80 12.09
C PHE A 191 18.55 -0.27 12.85
N TYR A 192 17.41 -0.71 12.32
CA TYR A 192 16.54 -1.68 12.99
C TYR A 192 17.21 -3.06 13.09
N MET A 193 17.92 -3.48 12.02
CA MET A 193 18.72 -4.70 12.06
C MET A 193 19.85 -4.64 13.09
N SER A 194 20.51 -3.49 13.25
CA SER A 194 21.58 -3.31 14.24
C SER A 194 21.09 -3.49 15.69
N ARG A 195 19.77 -3.35 15.90
CA ARG A 195 19.08 -3.53 17.18
C ARG A 195 18.36 -4.89 17.28
N SER A 196 18.63 -5.80 16.36
CA SER A 196 18.03 -7.13 16.30
C SER A 196 16.49 -7.12 16.26
N PHE A 197 15.89 -6.05 15.74
CA PHE A 197 14.45 -6.05 15.47
C PHE A 197 14.13 -7.00 14.32
N PHE A 198 13.00 -7.71 14.41
CA PHE A 198 12.50 -8.47 13.29
C PHE A 198 11.99 -7.50 12.22
N ILE A 199 12.62 -7.54 11.04
CA ILE A 199 12.22 -6.79 9.85
C ILE A 199 12.29 -7.67 8.60
N GLY A 200 12.06 -8.98 8.75
CA GLY A 200 11.94 -9.88 7.59
C GLY A 200 10.79 -9.45 6.68
N LYS A 201 9.69 -8.98 7.29
CA LYS A 201 8.61 -8.26 6.61
C LYS A 201 8.97 -6.78 6.52
N GLU A 202 8.66 -6.15 5.40
CA GLU A 202 8.78 -4.70 5.21
C GLU A 202 7.71 -3.92 5.97
N GLN A 203 6.58 -4.54 6.30
CA GLN A 203 5.42 -3.88 6.91
C GLN A 203 5.73 -3.22 8.26
N PRO A 204 6.42 -3.85 9.23
CA PRO A 204 6.78 -3.20 10.51
C PRO A 204 7.69 -1.99 10.32
N LEU A 205 8.62 -2.06 9.36
CA LEU A 205 9.51 -0.95 9.04
C LEU A 205 8.73 0.20 8.39
N LEU A 206 7.90 -0.09 7.39
CA LEU A 206 7.05 0.92 6.74
C LEU A 206 6.09 1.58 7.74
N ASN A 207 5.43 0.80 8.59
CA ASN A 207 4.55 1.30 9.65
C ASN A 207 5.31 2.19 10.65
N SER A 208 6.59 1.91 10.91
CA SER A 208 7.43 2.80 11.71
C SER A 208 7.74 4.11 10.99
N LEU A 209 8.08 4.05 9.70
CA LEU A 209 8.40 5.24 8.91
C LEU A 209 7.21 6.20 8.81
N ILE A 210 5.99 5.67 8.64
CA ILE A 210 4.80 6.54 8.59
C ILE A 210 4.56 7.29 9.90
N LEU A 211 4.86 6.68 11.06
CA LEU A 211 4.75 7.31 12.37
C LEU A 211 5.86 8.34 12.62
N LEU A 212 7.07 8.05 12.15
CA LEU A 212 8.25 8.89 12.34
C LEU A 212 8.25 10.12 11.41
N LEU A 213 7.74 9.94 10.19
CA LEU A 213 7.84 10.90 9.09
C LEU A 213 6.47 11.14 8.43
N PRO A 214 5.39 11.39 9.18
CA PRO A 214 4.02 11.42 8.63
C PRO A 214 3.80 12.50 7.57
N SER A 215 4.54 13.61 7.62
CA SER A 215 4.48 14.66 6.60
C SER A 215 5.03 14.22 5.23
N ARG A 216 5.76 13.10 5.17
CA ARG A 216 6.32 12.53 3.93
C ARG A 216 5.41 11.49 3.29
N PHE A 217 4.20 11.30 3.79
CA PHE A 217 3.28 10.29 3.27
C PHE A 217 1.88 10.87 3.04
N ILE A 218 1.27 10.46 1.93
CA ILE A 218 -0.15 10.61 1.67
C ILE A 218 -0.80 9.24 1.61
N ARG A 219 -2.06 9.16 2.03
CA ARG A 219 -2.82 7.92 2.02
C ARG A 219 -4.12 8.04 1.27
N VAL A 220 -4.61 6.89 0.85
CA VAL A 220 -6.05 6.65 0.64
C VAL A 220 -6.50 5.56 1.60
N HIS A 221 -7.73 5.66 2.07
CA HIS A 221 -8.29 4.72 3.02
C HIS A 221 -9.61 4.16 2.50
N VAL A 222 -9.62 2.87 2.17
CA VAL A 222 -10.80 2.17 1.63
C VAL A 222 -11.98 2.15 2.60
N ASN A 223 -11.72 2.32 3.91
CA ASN A 223 -12.72 2.36 4.96
C ASN A 223 -12.71 3.69 5.72
N ASP A 224 -12.40 4.80 5.03
CA ASP A 224 -12.37 6.12 5.66
C ASP A 224 -13.74 6.53 6.22
N PRO A 225 -13.92 6.62 7.55
CA PRO A 225 -15.17 7.10 8.12
C PRO A 225 -15.36 8.60 7.88
N TYR A 226 -14.32 9.31 7.43
CA TYR A 226 -14.33 10.73 7.12
C TYR A 226 -14.36 11.02 5.62
N ALA A 227 -14.53 10.00 4.77
CA ALA A 227 -14.68 10.23 3.35
C ALA A 227 -15.95 11.05 3.08
N PRO A 228 -15.92 12.04 2.17
CA PRO A 228 -17.14 12.72 1.72
C PRO A 228 -18.18 11.74 1.11
N ALA A 229 -17.70 10.61 0.58
CA ALA A 229 -18.53 9.56 0.01
C ALA A 229 -18.92 8.46 1.04
N TYR A 230 -18.60 8.67 2.31
CA TYR A 230 -19.04 7.80 3.39
C TYR A 230 -20.56 7.91 3.52
N ILE A 231 -21.23 6.77 3.57
CA ILE A 231 -22.67 6.73 3.83
C ILE A 231 -22.84 6.24 5.26
N HIS A 232 -23.28 7.14 6.13
CA HIS A 232 -23.61 6.79 7.50
C HIS A 232 -24.75 5.78 7.53
N PRO A 233 -24.70 4.81 8.44
CA PRO A 233 -25.86 3.97 8.67
C PRO A 233 -27.01 4.83 9.19
N ASN A 234 -28.19 4.67 8.59
CA ASN A 234 -29.37 5.47 8.95
C ASN A 234 -30.11 4.93 10.20
N SER A 235 -29.76 3.72 10.66
CA SER A 235 -30.35 3.12 11.85
C SER A 235 -29.41 2.06 12.45
N MET A 236 -29.69 1.60 13.68
CA MET A 236 -29.00 0.46 14.29
C MET A 236 -29.32 -0.88 13.62
N LEU A 237 -30.39 -0.93 12.82
CA LEU A 237 -30.73 -2.12 12.03
C LEU A 237 -30.07 -2.10 10.65
N ASP A 238 -29.42 -1.00 10.28
CA ASP A 238 -28.63 -0.92 9.07
C ASP A 238 -27.49 -1.93 9.15
N HIS A 239 -27.38 -2.79 8.13
CA HIS A 239 -26.32 -3.79 8.05
C HIS A 239 -24.91 -3.17 8.18
N ARG A 240 -24.72 -1.92 7.76
CA ARG A 240 -23.46 -1.19 7.90
C ARG A 240 -23.17 -0.82 9.36
N TRP A 241 -24.20 -0.46 10.11
CA TRP A 241 -24.07 -0.26 11.56
C TRP A 241 -23.71 -1.58 12.24
N LEU A 242 -24.44 -2.65 11.94
CA LEU A 242 -24.17 -3.97 12.51
C LEU A 242 -22.73 -4.44 12.20
N ARG A 243 -22.28 -4.32 10.94
CA ARG A 243 -20.89 -4.62 10.55
C ARG A 243 -19.88 -3.76 11.32
N SER A 244 -20.13 -2.45 11.45
CA SER A 244 -19.27 -1.53 12.19
C SER A 244 -19.13 -1.91 13.67
N ILE A 245 -20.25 -2.18 14.34
CA ILE A 245 -20.30 -2.63 15.74
C ILE A 245 -19.60 -3.98 15.90
N MET A 246 -19.90 -4.95 15.04
CA MET A 246 -19.29 -6.28 15.11
C MET A 246 -17.78 -6.24 14.86
N ARG A 247 -17.31 -5.40 13.94
CA ARG A 247 -15.87 -5.15 13.77
C ARG A 247 -15.25 -4.57 15.02
N ARG A 248 -15.91 -3.58 15.64
CA ARG A 248 -15.43 -2.92 16.86
C ARG A 248 -15.35 -3.87 18.06
N TYR A 249 -16.37 -4.68 18.30
CA TYR A 249 -16.47 -5.49 19.53
C TYR A 249 -16.06 -6.95 19.36
N LEU A 250 -16.39 -7.58 18.24
CA LEU A 250 -16.06 -8.99 18.01
C LEU A 250 -14.73 -9.20 17.29
N ARG A 251 -14.02 -8.12 16.95
CA ARG A 251 -12.77 -8.17 16.16
C ARG A 251 -12.93 -9.00 14.88
N SER A 252 -14.15 -9.03 14.35
CA SER A 252 -14.46 -9.84 13.19
C SER A 252 -13.73 -9.30 11.94
N PHE A 253 -13.42 -10.20 11.01
CA PHE A 253 -12.84 -9.89 9.71
C PHE A 253 -13.83 -9.21 8.75
N TYR A 254 -15.02 -8.82 9.20
CA TYR A 254 -16.01 -8.16 8.35
C TYR A 254 -15.54 -6.76 7.95
N GLU A 255 -15.50 -6.53 6.64
CA GLU A 255 -15.28 -5.22 6.07
C GLU A 255 -16.47 -4.30 6.40
N THR A 256 -16.16 -3.06 6.80
CA THR A 256 -17.18 -2.07 7.21
C THR A 256 -18.08 -1.62 6.07
N ARG A 257 -17.67 -1.83 4.80
CA ARG A 257 -18.37 -1.34 3.60
C ARG A 257 -18.74 0.15 3.66
N ALA A 258 -17.91 0.92 4.35
CA ALA A 258 -18.01 2.37 4.50
C ALA A 258 -18.19 3.08 3.15
N LEU A 259 -17.42 2.64 2.16
CA LEU A 259 -17.43 3.12 0.79
C LEU A 259 -18.18 2.20 -0.16
N GLY A 260 -19.03 1.30 0.34
CA GLY A 260 -19.66 0.23 -0.44
C GLY A 260 -18.81 -1.03 -0.52
N ARG A 261 -19.13 -1.92 -1.47
CA ARG A 261 -18.42 -3.17 -1.75
C ARG A 261 -17.13 -2.91 -2.52
N CYS A 262 -16.15 -2.36 -1.81
CA CYS A 262 -14.79 -2.19 -2.32
C CYS A 262 -13.95 -3.43 -2.00
N ARG A 263 -13.03 -3.82 -2.89
CA ARG A 263 -12.00 -4.81 -2.54
C ARG A 263 -10.97 -4.20 -1.58
N GLY A 264 -10.15 -5.07 -0.96
CA GLY A 264 -9.07 -4.70 -0.06
C GLY A 264 -8.02 -3.75 -0.65
N GLU A 265 -7.07 -3.31 0.18
CA GLU A 265 -6.09 -2.29 -0.20
C GLU A 265 -5.20 -2.70 -1.39
N TYR A 266 -4.90 -3.99 -1.54
CA TYR A 266 -4.22 -4.58 -2.70
C TYR A 266 -4.81 -4.19 -4.06
N MET A 267 -6.08 -3.78 -4.08
CA MET A 267 -6.84 -3.49 -5.29
C MET A 267 -7.43 -2.08 -5.31
N TYR A 268 -7.73 -1.52 -4.14
CA TYR A 268 -8.43 -0.24 -4.05
C TYR A 268 -7.65 0.92 -4.69
N TYR A 269 -6.32 0.94 -4.62
CA TYR A 269 -5.53 2.00 -5.26
C TYR A 269 -5.73 2.04 -6.79
N GLN A 270 -5.93 0.87 -7.41
CA GLN A 270 -6.20 0.78 -8.85
C GLN A 270 -7.56 1.39 -9.18
N PHE A 271 -8.58 1.11 -8.36
CA PHE A 271 -9.90 1.77 -8.47
C PHE A 271 -9.81 3.27 -8.22
N PHE A 272 -9.06 3.70 -7.20
CA PHE A 272 -8.91 5.10 -6.85
C PHE A 272 -8.31 5.91 -8.00
N PHE A 273 -7.26 5.39 -8.64
CA PHE A 273 -6.61 6.04 -9.76
C PHE A 273 -7.31 5.81 -11.10
N ALA A 274 -8.09 4.74 -11.29
CA ALA A 274 -8.74 4.43 -12.56
C ALA A 274 -9.55 5.59 -13.18
N ASP A 275 -9.73 5.58 -14.49
CA ASP A 275 -10.67 6.48 -15.16
C ASP A 275 -12.13 6.13 -14.79
N LYS A 276 -13.09 6.98 -15.22
CA LYS A 276 -14.52 6.80 -14.90
C LYS A 276 -15.09 5.47 -15.42
N HIS A 277 -14.74 5.08 -16.63
CA HIS A 277 -15.24 3.86 -17.26
C HIS A 277 -14.65 2.62 -16.58
N THR A 278 -13.34 2.62 -16.33
CA THR A 278 -12.67 1.55 -15.60
C THR A 278 -13.24 1.40 -14.19
N ARG A 279 -13.46 2.51 -13.45
CA ARG A 279 -14.14 2.46 -12.14
C ARG A 279 -15.54 1.86 -12.20
N GLN A 280 -16.34 2.23 -13.21
CA GLN A 280 -17.69 1.68 -13.35
C GLN A 280 -17.67 0.16 -13.51
N ARG A 281 -16.79 -0.34 -14.38
CA ARG A 281 -16.60 -1.79 -14.56
C ARG A 281 -16.16 -2.49 -13.27
N LEU A 282 -15.24 -1.88 -12.51
CA LEU A 282 -14.80 -2.43 -11.22
C LEU A 282 -15.92 -2.43 -10.19
N GLN A 283 -16.75 -1.38 -10.14
CA GLN A 283 -17.90 -1.34 -9.24
C GLN A 283 -18.89 -2.47 -9.56
N ASP A 284 -19.22 -2.67 -10.83
CA ASP A 284 -20.20 -3.67 -11.24
C ASP A 284 -19.71 -5.09 -10.94
N MET A 285 -18.42 -5.35 -11.18
CA MET A 285 -17.78 -6.63 -10.86
C MET A 285 -17.66 -6.87 -9.34
N TRP A 286 -17.23 -5.87 -8.56
CA TRP A 286 -17.12 -6.04 -7.11
C TRP A 286 -18.50 -6.18 -6.46
N LEU A 287 -19.52 -5.59 -7.05
CA LEU A 287 -20.90 -5.75 -6.61
C LEU A 287 -21.38 -7.19 -6.78
N SER A 288 -21.05 -7.85 -7.90
CA SER A 288 -21.41 -9.25 -8.18
C SER A 288 -20.59 -10.27 -7.41
N ASP A 289 -19.29 -10.03 -7.23
CA ASP A 289 -18.39 -11.04 -6.68
C ASP A 289 -18.38 -11.10 -5.15
N LEU A 290 -18.70 -9.99 -4.47
CA LEU A 290 -18.56 -9.86 -3.01
C LEU A 290 -19.82 -10.30 -2.26
N HIS A 291 -20.34 -11.49 -2.57
CA HIS A 291 -21.24 -12.18 -1.66
C HIS A 291 -20.40 -12.81 -0.54
N ASP A 292 -20.33 -12.13 0.60
CA ASP A 292 -19.74 -12.73 1.80
C ASP A 292 -20.78 -13.52 2.59
N SER A 293 -20.32 -14.36 3.51
CA SER A 293 -21.19 -15.15 4.39
C SER A 293 -22.17 -14.28 5.18
N TRP A 294 -21.83 -13.02 5.44
CA TRP A 294 -22.72 -12.08 6.12
C TRP A 294 -23.94 -11.74 5.27
N ASP A 295 -23.76 -11.45 3.98
CA ASP A 295 -24.89 -11.16 3.08
C ASP A 295 -25.82 -12.36 2.94
N HIS A 296 -25.28 -13.58 3.00
CA HIS A 296 -26.07 -14.80 3.00
C HIS A 296 -26.91 -14.96 4.27
N TRP A 297 -26.35 -14.65 5.44
CA TRP A 297 -27.01 -14.87 6.73
C TRP A 297 -28.05 -13.80 7.09
N PHE A 298 -27.86 -12.57 6.65
CA PHE A 298 -28.72 -11.44 7.02
C PHE A 298 -29.66 -10.98 5.89
N GLY A 299 -29.93 -11.85 4.92
CA GLY A 299 -30.95 -11.62 3.90
C GLY A 299 -30.68 -10.39 3.04
N GLY A 300 -29.41 -10.17 2.67
CA GLY A 300 -29.08 -9.10 1.72
C GLY A 300 -29.86 -9.32 0.43
N GLY A 301 -30.79 -8.41 0.13
CA GLY A 301 -31.71 -8.55 -1.00
C GLY A 301 -30.98 -8.88 -2.30
N GLU A 302 -31.63 -9.66 -3.17
CA GLU A 302 -31.08 -10.25 -4.40
C GLU A 302 -30.50 -9.22 -5.41
N ASN A 303 -30.68 -7.93 -5.17
CA ASN A 303 -30.13 -6.86 -5.97
C ASN A 303 -29.50 -5.79 -5.08
N PRO A 304 -28.18 -5.83 -4.82
CA PRO A 304 -27.52 -4.76 -4.09
C PRO A 304 -27.68 -3.45 -4.88
N GLY A 305 -28.41 -2.49 -4.31
CA GLY A 305 -28.71 -1.22 -4.95
C GLY A 305 -27.46 -0.40 -5.26
N GLY A 306 -27.61 0.69 -6.03
CA GLY A 306 -26.50 1.56 -6.41
C GLY A 306 -25.69 2.13 -5.22
N SER A 307 -26.28 2.17 -4.03
CA SER A 307 -25.61 2.59 -2.78
C SER A 307 -24.59 1.57 -2.24
N GLU A 308 -24.53 0.36 -2.80
CA GLU A 308 -23.52 -0.66 -2.48
C GLU A 308 -22.32 -0.62 -3.44
N LYS A 309 -22.39 0.12 -4.56
CA LYS A 309 -21.23 0.29 -5.45
C LYS A 309 -20.08 0.96 -4.71
N CYS A 310 -18.87 0.45 -4.92
CA CYS A 310 -17.66 1.01 -4.32
C CYS A 310 -17.49 2.50 -4.68
N ARG A 311 -17.06 3.33 -3.73
CA ARG A 311 -16.90 4.78 -3.88
C ARG A 311 -15.46 5.20 -3.65
N THR A 312 -15.08 6.31 -4.28
CA THR A 312 -13.76 6.92 -4.06
C THR A 312 -13.77 7.73 -2.77
N THR A 313 -12.69 7.64 -2.00
CA THR A 313 -12.38 8.59 -0.92
C THR A 313 -11.53 9.76 -1.43
N ARG A 314 -11.16 10.69 -0.54
CA ARG A 314 -10.09 11.67 -0.76
C ARG A 314 -8.73 11.10 -0.34
N ALA A 315 -7.66 11.61 -0.94
CA ALA A 315 -6.33 11.43 -0.35
C ALA A 315 -6.14 12.47 0.76
N ILE A 316 -5.41 12.10 1.81
CA ILE A 316 -5.07 12.96 2.94
C ILE A 316 -3.62 12.74 3.33
N SER A 317 -2.96 13.73 3.93
CA SER A 317 -1.64 13.53 4.51
C SER A 317 -1.74 12.63 5.75
N LEU A 318 -0.70 11.84 6.03
CA LEU A 318 -0.70 11.04 7.26
C LEU A 318 -0.64 11.90 8.51
N LEU A 319 -0.06 13.10 8.41
CA LEU A 319 -0.07 14.06 9.52
C LEU A 319 -1.49 14.55 9.85
N GLU A 320 -2.26 14.94 8.83
CA GLU A 320 -3.69 15.28 9.00
C GLU A 320 -4.47 14.10 9.57
N ALA A 321 -4.25 12.90 9.03
CA ALA A 321 -4.92 11.69 9.49
C ALA A 321 -4.64 11.39 10.97
N PHE A 322 -3.39 11.56 11.41
CA PHE A 322 -2.99 11.29 12.78
C PHE A 322 -3.55 12.28 13.80
N ARG A 323 -3.74 13.54 13.39
CA ARG A 323 -4.27 14.60 14.25
C ARG A 323 -5.79 14.56 14.47
N LYS A 324 -6.50 13.60 13.88
CA LYS A 324 -7.92 13.39 14.16
C LYS A 324 -8.13 12.93 15.60
N ASP A 325 -9.20 13.42 16.24
CA ASP A 325 -9.54 13.15 17.66
C ASP A 325 -9.66 11.65 17.98
N ASP A 326 -10.16 10.87 17.03
CA ASP A 326 -10.39 9.43 17.16
C ASP A 326 -9.17 8.57 16.77
N VAL A 327 -8.08 9.21 16.32
CA VAL A 327 -6.83 8.56 15.88
C VAL A 327 -5.75 8.71 16.96
N LEU A 328 -4.91 9.75 16.90
CA LEU A 328 -3.88 10.06 17.91
C LEU A 328 -4.15 11.40 18.60
N GLY A 329 -5.10 12.18 18.08
CA GLY A 329 -5.56 13.44 18.64
C GLY A 329 -4.83 14.68 18.09
N PRO A 330 -5.45 15.86 18.19
CA PRO A 330 -4.98 17.10 17.57
C PRO A 330 -3.62 17.57 18.09
N ASN A 331 -3.29 17.19 19.33
CA ASN A 331 -2.03 17.53 19.99
C ASN A 331 -0.91 16.52 19.72
N TRP A 332 -1.16 15.50 18.88
CA TRP A 332 -0.12 14.53 18.54
C TRP A 332 1.02 15.19 17.75
N ASP A 333 2.25 14.95 18.20
CA ASP A 333 3.47 15.46 17.61
C ASP A 333 4.44 14.33 17.25
N PRO A 334 4.81 14.18 15.96
CA PRO A 334 5.81 13.19 15.54
C PRO A 334 7.19 13.38 16.20
N ALA A 335 7.56 14.57 16.67
CA ALA A 335 8.82 14.80 17.38
C ALA A 335 8.88 14.03 18.71
N THR A 336 7.76 13.98 19.44
CA THR A 336 7.62 13.20 20.66
C THR A 336 7.87 11.72 20.38
N TYR A 337 7.28 11.18 19.32
CA TYR A 337 7.47 9.78 18.92
C TYR A 337 8.92 9.49 18.51
N ARG A 338 9.56 10.39 17.74
CA ARG A 338 10.99 10.30 17.40
C ARG A 338 11.87 10.22 18.64
N SER A 339 11.60 11.03 19.65
CA SER A 339 12.37 11.00 20.90
C SER A 339 12.26 9.65 21.63
N ILE A 340 11.09 9.00 21.58
CA ILE A 340 10.86 7.68 22.17
C ILE A 340 11.65 6.61 21.42
N VAL A 341 11.60 6.61 20.08
CA VAL A 341 12.35 5.64 19.26
C VAL A 341 13.85 5.79 19.47
N VAL A 342 14.36 7.01 19.53
CA VAL A 342 15.79 7.28 19.81
C VAL A 342 16.19 6.78 21.21
N ARG A 343 15.35 7.01 22.24
CA ARG A 343 15.60 6.56 23.62
C ARG A 343 15.53 5.03 23.77
N LEU A 344 14.48 4.39 23.24
CA LEU A 344 14.33 2.93 23.26
C LEU A 344 15.41 2.26 22.41
N GLY A 345 15.84 2.93 21.36
CA GLY A 345 16.93 2.54 20.51
C GLY A 345 18.30 2.88 21.08
N GLY A 346 18.45 3.28 22.35
CA GLY A 346 19.76 3.46 23.00
C GLY A 346 20.77 4.28 22.19
N ILE A 347 20.33 5.38 21.56
CA ILE A 347 21.23 6.41 21.03
C ILE A 347 21.45 7.37 22.19
N ARG A 348 22.60 7.23 22.87
CA ARG A 348 23.15 8.29 23.71
C ARG A 348 23.97 9.22 22.85
#